data_AF-A0A4S8J4Q0-F1
#
_entry.id   AF-A0A4S8J4Q0-F1
#
_cell.length_a   1.000
_cell.length_b   1.000
_cell.length_c   1.000
_cell.angle_alpha   90.00
_cell.angle_beta   90.00
_cell.angle_gamma   90.00
#
_symmetry.space_group_name_H-M   'P 1'
#
loop_
_entity.id
_entity.type
_entity.pdbx_description
1 polymer ?
#
loop_
_entity_poly.entity_id
_entity_poly.type
_entity_poly.pdbx_seq_one_letter_code
_entity_poly.pdbx_strand_id
1 'polypeptide(L)' 'MTSKLSVLMVGLLVLSLVMLVISAESPIKKPKSTCVYIGVPCKSDGDCFGPCGRFGSLSTCKPDGCCCFTS' A
#
# COMPACT_ATOMS: atom_id res chain seq x y z
N MET A 1 35.75 36.58 3.24
CA MET A 1 35.69 35.11 3.02
C MET A 1 34.28 34.57 3.36
N THR A 2 33.23 35.20 2.84
CA THR A 2 31.83 34.94 3.27
C THR A 2 31.05 34.08 2.27
N SER A 3 31.57 33.98 1.04
CA SER A 3 30.94 33.23 -0.06
C SER A 3 31.03 31.71 0.13
N LYS A 4 32.08 31.20 0.78
CA LYS A 4 32.29 29.75 1.00
C LYS A 4 31.28 29.14 1.99
N LEU A 5 30.84 29.91 3.00
CA LEU A 5 29.85 29.43 3.97
C LEU A 5 28.45 29.27 3.33
N SER A 6 28.08 30.15 2.40
CA SER A 6 26.77 30.10 1.76
C SER A 6 26.59 28.84 0.92
N VAL A 7 27.64 28.41 0.21
CA VAL A 7 27.63 27.17 -0.59
C VAL A 7 27.47 25.92 0.27
N LEU A 8 28.12 25.89 1.44
CA LEU A 8 27.99 24.79 2.41
C LEU A 8 26.55 24.66 2.95
N MET A 9 25.91 25.79 3.28
CA MET A 9 24.53 25.78 3.79
C MET A 9 23.52 25.35 2.73
N VAL A 10 23.68 25.81 1.49
CA VAL A 10 22.82 25.40 0.37
C VAL A 10 23.01 23.91 0.07
N GLY A 11 24.24 23.40 0.08
CA GLY A 11 24.51 21.97 -0.10
C GLY A 11 23.86 21.10 0.98
N LEU A 12 23.92 21.52 2.24
CA LEU A 12 23.32 20.80 3.36
C LEU A 12 21.78 20.78 3.29
N LEU A 13 21.18 21.90 2.87
CA LEU A 13 19.73 22.02 2.67
C LEU A 13 19.26 21.06 1.58
N VAL A 14 19.94 21.02 0.44
CA VAL A 14 19.59 20.11 -0.67
C VAL A 14 19.74 18.66 -0.24
N LEU A 15 20.81 18.29 0.48
CA LEU A 15 21.00 16.93 0.97
C LEU A 15 19.87 16.49 1.92
N SER A 16 19.43 17.40 2.80
CA SER A 16 18.34 17.14 3.75
C SER A 16 17.00 16.94 3.03
N LEU A 17 16.73 17.75 2.01
CA LEU A 17 15.55 17.60 1.14
C LEU A 17 15.54 16.26 0.41
N VAL A 18 16.68 15.83 -0.14
CA VAL A 18 16.79 14.54 -0.84
C VAL A 18 16.49 13.37 0.11
N MET A 19 17.03 13.39 1.33
CA MET A 19 16.76 12.35 2.32
C MET A 19 15.29 12.31 2.78
N LEU A 20 14.62 13.46 2.86
CA LEU A 20 13.18 13.52 3.15
C LEU A 20 12.34 12.90 2.03
N VAL A 21 12.65 13.17 0.77
CA VAL A 21 11.92 12.61 -0.38
C VAL A 21 12.06 11.09 -0.43
N ILE A 22 13.27 10.58 -0.20
CA ILE A 22 13.52 9.13 -0.16
C ILE A 22 12.78 8.45 1.00
N SER A 23 12.63 9.12 2.15
CA SER A 23 11.87 8.58 3.29
C SER A 23 10.36 8.61 3.07
N ALA A 24 9.84 9.57 2.31
CA ALA A 24 8.43 9.62 1.93
C ALA A 24 8.08 8.57 0.85
N GLU A 25 9.06 8.19 0.02
CA GLU A 25 8.99 7.09 -0.95
C GLU A 25 9.45 5.76 -0.35
N SER A 26 9.10 5.48 0.91
CA SER A 26 8.89 4.10 1.32
C SER A 26 7.43 3.76 1.00
N PRO A 27 7.09 3.29 -0.22
CA PRO A 27 5.87 2.51 -0.33
C PRO A 27 6.16 1.31 0.55
N ILE A 28 5.60 1.31 1.75
CA ILE A 28 5.23 0.07 2.43
C ILE A 28 4.45 -0.66 1.34
N LYS A 29 5.14 -1.57 0.63
CA LYS A 29 4.55 -2.52 -0.29
C LYS A 29 3.65 -3.31 0.63
N LYS A 30 2.44 -2.80 0.85
CA LYS A 30 1.33 -3.63 1.30
C LYS A 30 1.44 -4.84 0.39
N PRO A 31 1.61 -6.05 0.95
CA PRO A 31 1.58 -7.23 0.11
C PRO A 31 0.31 -7.06 -0.73
N LYS A 32 0.47 -7.11 -2.05
CA LYS A 32 -0.67 -7.15 -2.95
C LYS A 32 -1.34 -8.47 -2.63
N SER A 33 -2.18 -8.49 -1.60
CA SER A 33 -3.00 -9.62 -1.24
C SER A 33 -3.80 -9.90 -2.51
N THR A 34 -3.47 -11.01 -3.16
CA THR A 34 -4.01 -11.28 -4.49
C THR A 34 -5.46 -11.66 -4.27
N CYS A 35 -6.35 -10.84 -4.82
CA CYS A 35 -7.78 -11.03 -4.76
C CYS A 35 -8.18 -12.08 -5.80
N VAL A 36 -8.73 -13.20 -5.33
CA VAL A 36 -9.30 -14.26 -6.16
C VAL A 36 -10.82 -14.05 -6.20
N TYR A 37 -11.35 -13.72 -7.38
CA TYR A 37 -12.79 -13.62 -7.60
C TYR A 37 -13.40 -15.01 -7.77
N ILE A 38 -14.44 -15.31 -7.00
CA ILE A 38 -15.12 -16.60 -7.05
C ILE A 38 -16.53 -16.55 -7.66
N GLY A 39 -16.96 -15.37 -8.14
CA GLY A 39 -18.25 -15.18 -8.82
C GLY A 39 -19.49 -15.38 -7.92
N VAL A 40 -19.31 -15.43 -6.60
CA VAL A 40 -20.41 -15.53 -5.64
C VAL A 40 -21.01 -14.14 -5.42
N PRO A 41 -22.30 -13.91 -5.72
CA PRO A 41 -22.93 -12.62 -5.46
C PRO A 41 -23.00 -12.36 -3.95
N CYS A 42 -22.75 -11.11 -3.55
CA CYS A 42 -22.71 -10.69 -2.16
C CYS A 42 -23.36 -9.32 -1.99
N LYS A 43 -23.82 -9.02 -0.78
CA LYS A 43 -24.29 -7.68 -0.39
C LYS A 43 -23.35 -7.02 0.62
N SER A 44 -22.60 -7.82 1.35
CA SER A 44 -21.66 -7.41 2.38
C SER A 44 -20.44 -8.33 2.41
N ASP A 45 -19.33 -7.87 2.99
CA ASP A 45 -18.12 -8.69 3.19
C ASP A 45 -18.43 -9.96 4.01
N GLY A 46 -19.44 -9.89 4.88
CA GLY A 46 -19.97 -11.01 5.68
C GLY A 46 -20.36 -12.24 4.86
N ASP A 47 -20.98 -12.01 3.71
CA ASP A 47 -21.49 -13.06 2.82
C ASP A 47 -20.35 -13.87 2.20
N CYS A 48 -19.14 -13.30 2.16
CA CYS A 48 -17.96 -13.90 1.56
C CYS A 48 -17.15 -14.76 2.53
N PHE A 49 -17.39 -14.73 3.85
CA PHE A 49 -16.60 -15.53 4.81
C PHE A 49 -16.68 -17.04 4.58
N GLY A 50 -17.90 -17.57 4.38
CA GLY A 50 -18.08 -19.00 4.08
C GLY A 50 -17.42 -19.38 2.75
N PRO A 51 -17.77 -18.71 1.63
CA PRO A 51 -17.17 -18.96 0.32
C PRO A 51 -15.63 -18.80 0.27
N CYS A 52 -15.09 -17.79 0.96
CA CYS A 52 -13.66 -17.51 1.00
C CYS A 52 -12.89 -18.31 2.06
N GLY A 53 -13.54 -19.14 2.87
CA GLY A 53 -12.91 -19.86 3.98
C GLY A 53 -11.73 -20.75 3.59
N ARG A 54 -11.61 -21.13 2.30
CA ARG A 54 -10.45 -21.87 1.76
C ARG A 54 -9.23 -21.00 1.44
N PHE A 55 -9.42 -19.69 1.27
CA PHE A 55 -8.36 -18.73 0.89
C PHE A 55 -7.80 -17.97 2.10
N GLY A 56 -8.64 -17.75 3.13
CA GLY A 56 -8.27 -17.07 4.36
C GLY A 56 -9.45 -16.31 4.99
N SER A 57 -9.20 -15.62 6.10
CA SER A 57 -10.23 -14.84 6.81
C SER A 57 -10.53 -13.49 6.17
N LEU A 58 -9.70 -13.03 5.23
CA LEU A 58 -9.88 -11.75 4.55
C LEU A 58 -10.66 -11.95 3.24
N SER A 59 -11.83 -11.34 3.19
CA SER A 59 -12.66 -11.30 1.99
C SER A 59 -13.34 -9.94 1.89
N THR A 60 -13.71 -9.54 0.69
CA THR A 60 -14.51 -8.33 0.46
C THR A 60 -15.55 -8.57 -0.61
N CYS A 61 -16.69 -7.91 -0.47
CA CYS A 61 -17.73 -7.91 -1.46
C CYS A 61 -17.47 -6.86 -2.53
N LYS A 62 -17.49 -7.26 -3.80
CA LYS A 62 -17.37 -6.38 -4.97
C LYS A 62 -18.62 -6.51 -5.85
N PRO A 63 -18.85 -5.55 -6.77
CA PRO A 63 -19.99 -5.60 -7.69
C PRO A 63 -20.07 -6.90 -8.50
N ASP A 64 -18.90 -7.46 -8.87
CA ASP A 64 -18.78 -8.71 -9.63
C ASP A 64 -18.81 -9.99 -8.74
N GLY A 65 -18.99 -9.82 -7.43
CA GLY A 65 -19.06 -10.90 -6.44
C GLY A 65 -17.93 -10.88 -5.41
N CYS A 66 -17.81 -11.97 -4.65
CA CYS A 66 -16.82 -12.10 -3.58
C CYS A 66 -15.38 -12.15 -4.11
N CYS A 67 -14.53 -11.35 -3.45
CA CYS A 67 -13.09 -11.27 -3.64
C CYS A 67 -12.39 -11.84 -2.39
N CYS A 68 -11.70 -12.96 -2.55
CA CYS A 68 -11.01 -13.66 -1.46
C CYS A 68 -9.52 -13.33 -1.49
N PHE A 69 -8.95 -12.92 -0.36
CA PHE A 69 -7.52 -12.62 -0.27
C PHE A 69 -6.76 -13.85 0.23
N THR A 70 -5.75 -14.23 -0.55
CA THR A 70 -4.75 -15.21 -0.13
C THR A 70 -3.58 -14.48 0.53
N SER A 71 -3.14 -14.99 1.67
CA SER A 71 -1.91 -14.56 2.35
C SER A 71 -0.68 -15.20 1.73
#